data_AF-A0A1M6W9F9-F1
#
_entry.id   AF-A0A1M6W9F9-F1
#
_cell.length_a   1.000
_cell.length_b   1.000
_cell.length_c   1.000
_cell.angle_alpha   90.00
_cell.angle_beta   90.00
_cell.angle_gamma   90.00
#
_symmetry.space_group_name_H-M   'P 1'
#
loop_
_entity.id
_entity.type
_entity.pdbx_description
1 polymer ?
#
loop_
_entity_poly.entity_id
_entity_poly.type
_entity_poly.pdbx_seq_one_letter_code
_entity_poly.pdbx_strand_id
1 'polypeptide(L)'
;MAPFMRRHGINIHEISPKETADLFPIGDLNDVLAGFYIPEDGRANPVDVTMSLAKGARMGGARFFEGTTASEIMAKNGTATGVRTADGQTITAENVVICGGMWSRQLGARAGINLPLQAAEHYYLITENNEGLSRDLPVLEDPSTYTYYREEVGGLMLGLFEPGAAPWKLEGIFGSAKNMTVGRNVRFSNILWT
;
A
#
# COMPACT_ATOMS: atom_id res chain seq x y z
N MET A 1 2.84 -20.70 11.11
CA MET A 1 2.06 -19.48 10.80
C MET A 1 0.72 -19.44 11.54
N ALA A 2 -0.18 -20.41 11.33
CA ALA A 2 -1.53 -20.37 11.89
C ALA A 2 -1.63 -20.20 13.43
N PRO A 3 -0.82 -20.88 14.29
CA PRO A 3 -0.90 -20.67 15.74
C PRO A 3 -0.58 -19.24 16.19
N PHE A 4 0.37 -18.59 15.51
CA PHE A 4 0.76 -17.20 15.79
C PHE A 4 -0.37 -16.24 15.44
N MET A 5 -1.01 -16.42 14.28
CA MET A 5 -2.13 -15.59 13.83
C MET A 5 -3.36 -15.77 14.73
N ARG A 6 -3.69 -17.01 15.13
CA ARG A 6 -4.79 -17.28 16.08
C ARG A 6 -4.60 -16.61 17.44
N ARG A 7 -3.35 -16.54 17.92
CA ARG A 7 -3.03 -15.81 19.17
C ARG A 7 -3.39 -14.32 19.09
N HIS A 8 -3.42 -13.74 17.88
CA HIS A 8 -3.81 -12.36 17.63
C HIS A 8 -5.28 -12.21 17.22
N GLY A 9 -6.10 -13.25 17.41
CA GLY A 9 -7.53 -13.21 17.11
C GLY A 9 -7.87 -13.33 15.61
N ILE A 10 -6.90 -13.72 14.78
CA ILE A 10 -7.15 -13.96 13.34
C ILE A 10 -7.71 -15.37 13.16
N ASN A 11 -8.87 -15.47 12.50
CA ASN A 11 -9.58 -16.72 12.22
C ASN A 11 -8.98 -17.46 11.01
N ILE A 12 -7.75 -17.93 11.17
CA ILE A 12 -7.03 -18.68 10.14
C ILE A 12 -7.30 -20.19 10.21
N HIS A 13 -7.62 -20.77 9.07
CA HIS A 13 -7.83 -22.20 8.86
C HIS A 13 -6.70 -22.76 8.01
N GLU A 14 -6.13 -23.88 8.44
CA GLU A 14 -5.27 -24.68 7.58
C GLU A 14 -6.19 -25.59 6.76
N ILE A 15 -6.09 -25.51 5.44
CA ILE A 15 -6.98 -26.20 4.51
C ILE A 15 -6.17 -27.14 3.60
N SER A 16 -6.82 -28.22 3.18
CA SER A 16 -6.22 -29.19 2.27
C SER A 16 -5.98 -28.59 0.87
N PRO A 17 -5.09 -29.21 0.07
CA PRO A 17 -4.94 -28.84 -1.34
C PRO A 17 -6.25 -28.87 -2.12
N LYS A 18 -7.12 -29.85 -1.82
CA LYS A 18 -8.46 -29.93 -2.42
C LYS A 18 -9.31 -28.71 -2.08
N GLU A 19 -9.41 -28.34 -0.80
CA GLU A 19 -10.18 -27.16 -0.38
C GLU A 19 -9.60 -25.87 -0.98
N THR A 20 -8.27 -25.80 -1.14
CA THR A 20 -7.61 -24.67 -1.81
C THR A 20 -8.01 -24.58 -3.28
N ALA A 21 -8.03 -25.71 -4.00
CA ALA A 21 -8.48 -25.78 -5.40
C ALA A 21 -9.98 -25.49 -5.55
N ASP A 22 -10.80 -25.92 -4.60
CA ASP A 22 -12.23 -25.61 -4.59
C ASP A 22 -12.48 -24.10 -4.38
N LEU A 23 -11.64 -23.41 -3.59
CA LEU A 23 -11.70 -21.96 -3.36
C LEU A 23 -11.11 -21.13 -4.51
N PHE A 24 -10.07 -21.63 -5.17
CA PHE A 24 -9.37 -20.93 -6.25
C PHE A 24 -9.31 -21.80 -7.52
N PRO A 25 -10.46 -22.03 -8.18
CA PRO A 25 -10.58 -23.02 -9.26
C PRO A 25 -9.89 -22.63 -10.58
N ILE A 26 -9.35 -21.41 -10.68
CA ILE A 26 -8.70 -20.91 -11.89
C ILE A 26 -7.19 -21.21 -11.94
N GLY A 27 -6.61 -21.66 -10.83
CA GLY A 27 -5.18 -21.95 -10.72
C GLY A 27 -4.86 -23.43 -10.93
N ASP A 28 -3.67 -23.71 -11.47
CA ASP A 28 -3.06 -25.03 -11.35
C ASP A 28 -2.39 -25.12 -9.98
N LEU A 29 -2.96 -25.93 -9.08
CA LEU A 29 -2.53 -26.07 -7.69
C LEU A 29 -2.07 -27.50 -7.37
N ASN A 30 -1.63 -28.26 -8.39
CA ASN A 30 -1.26 -29.66 -8.23
C ASN A 30 -0.03 -29.89 -7.33
N ASP A 31 0.82 -28.87 -7.18
CA ASP A 31 2.01 -28.88 -6.33
C ASP A 31 1.78 -28.26 -4.94
N VAL A 32 0.57 -27.76 -4.67
CA VAL A 32 0.21 -27.20 -3.36
C VAL A 32 0.14 -28.32 -2.32
N LEU A 33 0.90 -28.13 -1.23
CA LEU A 33 0.93 -29.08 -0.11
C LEU A 33 -0.12 -28.77 0.97
N ALA A 34 -0.43 -27.49 1.18
CA ALA A 34 -1.44 -27.00 2.11
C ALA A 34 -1.79 -25.55 1.79
N GLY A 35 -3.01 -25.13 2.12
CA GLY A 35 -3.44 -23.73 2.06
C GLY A 35 -3.69 -23.16 3.45
N PHE A 36 -3.66 -21.84 3.55
CA PHE A 36 -4.05 -21.11 4.75
C PHE A 36 -5.12 -20.09 4.39
N TYR A 37 -6.32 -20.27 4.93
CA TYR A 37 -7.49 -19.48 4.56
C TYR A 37 -7.99 -18.64 5.72
N ILE A 38 -8.25 -17.36 5.43
CA ILE A 38 -8.80 -16.38 6.37
C ILE A 38 -10.09 -15.83 5.75
N PRO A 39 -11.28 -16.26 6.22
CA PRO A 39 -12.56 -15.86 5.63
C PRO A 39 -12.83 -14.35 5.66
N GLU A 40 -12.27 -13.66 6.65
CA GLU A 40 -12.45 -12.22 6.86
C GLU A 40 -11.44 -11.37 6.06
N ASP A 41 -10.46 -12.00 5.42
CA ASP A 41 -9.50 -11.30 4.58
C ASP A 41 -10.15 -10.86 3.26
N GLY A 42 -9.55 -9.89 2.58
CA GLY A 42 -10.08 -9.41 1.33
C GLY A 42 -9.33 -8.21 0.79
N ARG A 43 -10.08 -7.33 0.14
CA ARG A 43 -9.54 -6.19 -0.59
C ARG A 43 -10.40 -4.97 -0.35
N ALA A 44 -9.76 -3.80 -0.36
CA ALA A 44 -10.43 -2.52 -0.29
C ALA A 44 -10.04 -1.67 -1.50
N ASN A 45 -10.96 -0.82 -1.95
CA ASN A 45 -10.60 0.26 -2.87
C ASN A 45 -9.89 1.36 -2.04
N PRO A 46 -8.58 1.59 -2.22
CA PRO A 46 -7.85 2.55 -1.41
C PRO A 46 -8.34 3.99 -1.60
N VAL A 47 -8.88 4.33 -2.78
CA VAL A 47 -9.44 5.66 -3.03
C VAL A 47 -10.71 5.86 -2.21
N ASP A 48 -11.63 4.90 -2.24
CA ASP A 48 -12.90 5.01 -1.52
C ASP A 48 -12.69 5.01 0.00
N VAL A 49 -11.78 4.17 0.51
CA VAL A 49 -11.37 4.18 1.92
C VAL A 49 -10.78 5.54 2.31
N THR A 50 -9.85 6.08 1.51
CA THR A 50 -9.25 7.39 1.78
C THR A 50 -10.31 8.49 1.78
N MET A 51 -11.20 8.51 0.80
CA MET A 51 -12.21 9.56 0.66
C MET A 51 -13.29 9.48 1.73
N SER A 52 -13.69 8.27 2.14
CA SER A 52 -14.64 8.07 3.24
C SER A 52 -14.05 8.51 4.59
N LEU A 53 -12.80 8.17 4.88
CA LEU A 53 -12.08 8.66 6.07
C LEU A 53 -11.90 10.18 6.03
N ALA A 54 -11.51 10.75 4.90
CA ALA A 54 -11.35 12.20 4.75
C ALA A 54 -12.68 12.94 4.96
N LYS A 55 -13.79 12.39 4.46
CA LYS A 55 -15.14 12.93 4.72
C LYS A 55 -15.47 12.91 6.21
N GLY A 56 -15.27 11.78 6.88
CA GLY A 56 -15.49 11.65 8.33
C GLY A 56 -14.65 12.64 9.14
N ALA A 57 -13.37 12.78 8.82
CA ALA A 57 -12.48 13.74 9.46
C ALA A 57 -12.94 15.20 9.26
N ARG A 58 -13.37 15.58 8.04
CA ARG A 58 -13.94 16.91 7.78
C ARG A 58 -15.19 17.17 8.62
N MET A 59 -16.08 16.18 8.73
CA MET A 59 -17.27 16.28 9.60
C MET A 59 -16.89 16.45 11.07
N GLY A 60 -15.76 15.87 11.50
CA GLY A 60 -15.16 16.10 12.83
C GLY A 60 -14.38 17.40 12.97
N GLY A 61 -14.38 18.29 11.97
CA GLY A 61 -13.73 19.60 12.01
C GLY A 61 -12.29 19.65 11.48
N ALA A 62 -11.76 18.55 10.93
CA ALA A 62 -10.45 18.55 10.30
C ALA A 62 -10.43 19.43 9.04
N ARG A 63 -9.32 20.16 8.85
CA ARG A 63 -9.09 21.00 7.66
C ARG A 63 -8.07 20.32 6.75
N PHE A 64 -8.36 20.34 5.45
CA PHE A 64 -7.49 19.75 4.42
C PHE A 64 -6.95 20.87 3.53
N PHE A 65 -5.63 20.89 3.34
CA PHE A 65 -4.94 21.85 2.48
C PHE A 65 -4.27 21.07 1.35
N GLU A 66 -5.01 20.86 0.26
CA GLU A 66 -4.52 20.14 -0.91
C GLU A 66 -3.70 21.07 -1.82
N GLY A 67 -2.75 20.51 -2.57
CA GLY A 67 -1.81 21.33 -3.37
C GLY A 67 -0.80 22.11 -2.52
N THR A 68 -0.84 21.97 -1.19
CA THR A 68 0.07 22.60 -0.25
C THR A 68 1.23 21.65 0.07
N THR A 69 2.41 21.92 -0.48
CA THR A 69 3.60 21.12 -0.20
C THR A 69 4.24 21.57 1.10
N ALA A 70 4.34 20.69 2.09
CA ALA A 70 5.16 20.92 3.28
C ALA A 70 6.66 20.87 2.91
N SER A 71 7.36 21.97 3.09
CA SER A 71 8.77 22.11 2.73
C SER A 71 9.71 21.92 3.93
N GLU A 72 9.25 22.25 5.13
CA GLU A 72 10.04 22.22 6.36
C GLU A 72 9.14 21.85 7.55
N ILE A 73 9.63 21.03 8.47
CA ILE A 73 9.05 20.89 9.81
C ILE A 73 9.81 21.87 10.70
N MET A 74 9.08 22.85 11.24
CA MET A 74 9.66 23.85 12.13
C MET A 74 9.81 23.26 13.53
N ALA A 75 10.93 23.55 14.19
CA ALA A 75 11.16 23.11 15.57
C ALA A 75 11.91 24.17 16.39
N LYS A 76 11.64 24.19 17.70
CA LYS A 76 12.35 25.00 18.68
C LYS A 76 12.70 24.13 19.88
N ASN A 77 13.97 24.15 20.29
CA ASN A 77 14.47 23.35 21.43
C ASN A 77 14.10 21.86 21.33
N GLY A 78 14.19 21.28 20.13
CA GLY A 78 13.85 19.87 19.87
C GLY A 78 12.36 19.55 19.83
N THR A 79 11.47 20.55 19.95
CA THR A 79 10.01 20.36 19.88
C THR A 79 9.46 20.96 18.59
N ALA A 80 8.59 20.24 17.89
CA ALA A 80 7.94 20.74 16.69
C ALA A 80 7.05 21.97 17.01
N THR A 81 7.01 22.94 16.10
CA THR A 81 6.20 24.16 16.25
C THR A 81 5.26 24.41 15.07
N GLY A 82 5.29 23.52 14.08
CA GLY A 82 4.47 23.62 12.87
C GLY A 82 5.21 23.20 11.61
N VAL A 83 4.66 23.58 10.46
CA VAL A 83 5.23 23.30 9.15
C VAL A 83 5.29 24.57 8.32
N ARG A 84 6.37 24.72 7.54
CA ARG A 84 6.45 25.71 6.47
C ARG A 84 6.04 25.05 5.16
N THR A 85 5.32 25.79 4.35
CA THR A 85 4.90 25.35 3.02
C THR A 85 5.88 25.85 1.95
N ALA A 86 5.85 25.27 0.76
CA ALA A 86 6.77 25.63 -0.33
C ALA A 86 6.58 27.07 -0.84
N ASP A 87 5.40 27.66 -0.67
CA ASP A 87 5.09 29.07 -0.98
C ASP A 87 5.41 30.02 0.17
N GLY A 88 6.04 29.54 1.25
CA GLY A 88 6.51 30.34 2.38
C GLY A 88 5.50 30.56 3.50
N GLN A 89 4.26 30.07 3.37
CA GLN A 89 3.28 30.12 4.45
C GLN A 89 3.69 29.23 5.63
N THR A 90 3.13 29.53 6.80
CA THR A 90 3.40 28.78 8.04
C THR A 90 2.08 28.30 8.63
N ILE A 91 2.03 27.01 8.94
CA ILE A 91 0.94 26.38 9.69
C ILE A 91 1.51 26.01 11.06
N THR A 92 1.08 26.69 12.11
CA THR A 92 1.52 26.39 13.48
C THR A 92 0.79 25.17 14.04
N ALA A 93 1.53 24.34 14.77
CA ALA A 93 0.97 23.16 15.43
C ALA A 93 1.85 22.76 16.62
N GLU A 94 1.24 22.26 17.69
CA GLU A 94 1.95 21.68 18.84
C GLU A 94 2.54 20.30 18.51
N ASN A 95 1.89 19.58 17.60
CA ASN A 95 2.27 18.24 17.15
C ASN A 95 2.27 18.19 15.63
N VAL A 96 3.30 17.55 15.05
CA VAL A 96 3.41 17.31 13.62
C VAL A 96 3.61 15.81 13.40
N VAL A 97 2.74 15.20 12.60
CA VAL A 97 2.83 13.78 12.23
C VAL A 97 3.20 13.66 10.76
N ILE A 98 4.26 12.92 10.46
CA ILE A 98 4.70 12.67 9.09
C ILE A 98 3.92 11.48 8.52
N CYS A 99 2.99 11.75 7.61
CA CYS A 99 2.27 10.74 6.82
C CYS A 99 2.59 10.87 5.33
N GLY A 100 3.85 11.20 4.99
CA GLY A 100 4.28 11.57 3.65
C GLY A 100 4.62 10.40 2.72
N GLY A 101 4.32 9.16 3.10
CA GLY A 101 4.68 7.97 2.35
C GLY A 101 6.17 7.94 1.99
N MET A 102 6.50 7.72 0.72
CA MET A 102 7.87 7.65 0.23
C MET A 102 8.67 8.97 0.37
N TRP A 103 8.00 10.12 0.48
CA TRP A 103 8.65 11.42 0.72
C TRP A 103 9.04 11.62 2.19
N SER A 104 8.58 10.77 3.11
CA SER A 104 8.80 10.91 4.55
C SER A 104 10.28 11.02 4.90
N ARG A 105 11.15 10.18 4.29
CA ARG A 105 12.61 10.23 4.51
C ARG A 105 13.17 11.64 4.25
N GLN A 106 12.81 12.25 3.12
CA GLN A 106 13.33 13.57 2.74
C GLN A 106 12.77 14.68 3.62
N LEU A 107 11.49 14.61 4.00
CA LEU A 107 10.87 15.59 4.89
C LEU A 107 11.46 15.51 6.31
N GLY A 108 11.62 14.30 6.85
CA GLY A 108 12.24 14.06 8.16
C GLY A 108 13.69 14.53 8.21
N ALA A 109 14.48 14.25 7.16
CA ALA A 109 15.89 14.66 7.09
C ALA A 109 16.07 16.19 7.21
N ARG A 110 15.15 16.98 6.64
CA ARG A 110 15.15 18.45 6.78
C ARG A 110 14.92 18.93 8.21
N ALA A 111 14.30 18.10 9.04
CA ALA A 111 14.09 18.33 10.47
C ALA A 111 15.18 17.69 11.33
N GLY A 112 16.25 17.14 10.73
CA GLY A 112 17.30 16.41 11.44
C GLY A 112 16.88 15.01 11.91
N ILE A 113 15.76 14.47 11.41
CA ILE A 113 15.25 13.14 11.76
C ILE A 113 15.67 12.14 10.66
N ASN A 114 16.37 11.08 11.06
CA ASN A 114 16.66 9.97 10.16
C ASN A 114 15.52 8.94 10.17
N LEU A 115 14.79 8.84 9.05
CA LEU A 115 13.79 7.79 8.85
C LEU A 115 14.35 6.70 7.94
N PRO A 116 14.52 5.45 8.40
CA PRO A 116 15.17 4.37 7.66
C PRO A 116 14.24 3.75 6.61
N LEU A 117 13.79 4.55 5.65
CA LEU A 117 12.85 4.16 4.59
C LEU A 117 13.48 4.38 3.21
N GLN A 118 13.36 3.42 2.30
CA GLN A 118 13.76 3.55 0.90
C GLN A 118 12.60 3.12 0.01
N ALA A 119 12.23 3.96 -0.95
CA ALA A 119 11.23 3.58 -1.93
C ALA A 119 11.77 2.49 -2.85
N ALA A 120 10.92 1.54 -3.19
CA ALA A 120 11.19 0.47 -4.14
C ALA A 120 10.09 0.46 -5.20
N GLU A 121 10.43 -0.05 -6.38
CA GLU A 121 9.45 -0.37 -7.40
C GLU A 121 8.66 -1.61 -6.99
N HIS A 122 7.34 -1.58 -7.18
CA HIS A 122 6.45 -2.72 -7.03
C HIS A 122 5.62 -2.86 -8.30
N TYR A 123 5.57 -4.05 -8.85
CA TYR A 123 4.94 -4.31 -10.15
C TYR A 123 3.65 -5.10 -9.96
N TYR A 124 2.65 -4.74 -10.76
CA TYR A 124 1.51 -5.60 -10.99
C TYR A 124 1.11 -5.58 -12.45
N LEU A 125 0.49 -6.67 -12.86
CA LEU A 125 -0.11 -6.86 -14.17
C LEU A 125 -1.61 -7.00 -13.98
N ILE A 126 -2.39 -6.44 -14.89
CA ILE A 126 -3.83 -6.69 -14.97
C ILE A 126 -4.08 -7.32 -16.33
N THR A 127 -4.68 -8.50 -16.35
CA THR A 127 -5.06 -9.16 -17.60
C THR A 127 -6.23 -8.45 -18.27
N GLU A 128 -6.51 -8.83 -19.51
CA GLU A 128 -7.81 -8.54 -20.10
C GLU A 128 -8.95 -9.21 -19.31
N ASN A 129 -10.19 -8.79 -19.61
CA ASN A 129 -11.38 -9.35 -18.99
C ASN A 129 -11.47 -10.86 -19.26
N ASN A 130 -11.69 -11.65 -18.21
CA ASN A 130 -11.81 -13.08 -18.28
C ASN A 130 -13.27 -13.49 -18.00
N GLU A 131 -13.98 -13.94 -19.03
CA GLU A 131 -15.37 -14.37 -18.89
C GLU A 131 -15.49 -15.55 -17.92
N GLY A 132 -16.31 -15.39 -16.88
CA GLY A 132 -16.52 -16.40 -15.85
C GLY A 132 -15.62 -16.27 -14.62
N LEU A 133 -14.71 -15.29 -14.58
CA LEU A 133 -13.96 -14.98 -13.38
C LEU A 133 -14.89 -14.42 -12.28
N SER A 134 -14.97 -15.13 -11.16
CA SER A 134 -15.78 -14.69 -10.02
C SER A 134 -15.19 -13.42 -9.38
N ARG A 135 -16.07 -12.45 -9.07
CA ARG A 135 -15.69 -11.27 -8.26
C ARG A 135 -15.44 -11.59 -6.80
N ASP A 136 -15.93 -12.74 -6.34
CA ASP A 136 -15.78 -13.21 -4.97
C ASP A 136 -14.58 -14.18 -4.83
N LEU A 137 -13.74 -14.28 -5.86
CA LEU A 137 -12.50 -15.05 -5.80
C LEU A 137 -11.63 -14.51 -4.65
N PRO A 138 -11.12 -15.38 -3.75
CA PRO A 138 -10.25 -14.93 -2.68
C PRO A 138 -8.93 -14.37 -3.23
N VAL A 139 -8.27 -13.55 -2.44
CA VAL A 139 -6.87 -13.18 -2.71
C VAL A 139 -6.03 -14.43 -2.45
N LEU A 140 -5.26 -14.84 -3.45
CA LEU A 140 -4.29 -15.94 -3.32
C LEU A 140 -2.90 -15.34 -3.22
N GLU A 141 -2.12 -15.78 -2.24
CA GLU A 141 -0.69 -15.48 -2.17
C GLU A 141 0.09 -16.77 -2.34
N ASP A 142 1.06 -16.76 -3.26
CA ASP A 142 2.01 -17.84 -3.45
C ASP A 142 3.45 -17.33 -3.24
N PRO A 143 4.00 -17.54 -2.03
CA PRO A 143 5.37 -17.16 -1.72
C PRO A 143 6.43 -17.90 -2.54
N SER A 144 6.11 -19.07 -3.12
CA SER A 144 7.07 -19.86 -3.90
C SER A 144 7.40 -19.22 -5.25
N THR A 145 6.44 -18.48 -5.80
CA THR A 145 6.57 -17.72 -7.04
C THR A 145 6.72 -16.22 -6.81
N TYR A 146 6.69 -15.77 -5.55
CA TYR A 146 6.70 -14.36 -5.14
C TYR A 146 5.52 -13.57 -5.69
N THR A 147 4.34 -14.18 -5.80
CA THR A 147 3.19 -13.56 -6.44
C THR A 147 1.95 -13.55 -5.55
N TYR A 148 1.08 -12.58 -5.80
CA TYR A 148 -0.28 -12.61 -5.27
C TYR A 148 -1.28 -12.30 -6.38
N TYR A 149 -2.47 -12.88 -6.27
CA TYR A 149 -3.50 -12.89 -7.29
C TYR A 149 -4.81 -12.42 -6.70
N ARG A 150 -5.53 -11.60 -7.45
CA ARG A 150 -6.91 -11.23 -7.13
C ARG A 150 -7.66 -10.82 -8.37
N GLU A 151 -8.98 -10.95 -8.36
CA GLU A 151 -9.80 -10.32 -9.40
C GLU A 151 -9.57 -8.78 -9.40
N GLU A 152 -9.68 -8.16 -10.57
CA GLU A 152 -9.61 -6.71 -10.76
C GLU A 152 -10.36 -6.32 -12.05
N VAL A 153 -11.55 -5.72 -11.90
CA VAL A 153 -12.35 -5.15 -12.99
C VAL A 153 -12.62 -6.16 -14.12
N GLY A 154 -12.94 -7.40 -13.75
CA GLY A 154 -13.21 -8.52 -14.66
C GLY A 154 -11.96 -9.26 -15.15
N GLY A 155 -10.77 -8.70 -14.96
CA GLY A 155 -9.50 -9.38 -15.19
C GLY A 155 -8.91 -9.96 -13.91
N LEU A 156 -7.76 -10.62 -14.04
CA LEU A 156 -6.92 -11.03 -12.92
C LEU A 156 -5.79 -10.00 -12.74
N MET A 157 -5.59 -9.53 -11.51
CA MET A 157 -4.41 -8.78 -11.13
C MET A 157 -3.41 -9.69 -10.44
N LEU A 158 -2.16 -9.61 -10.89
CA LEU A 158 -1.03 -10.32 -10.32
C LEU A 158 -0.03 -9.28 -9.83
N GLY A 159 0.29 -9.28 -8.54
CA GLY A 159 1.41 -8.50 -8.01
C GLY A 159 2.65 -9.35 -7.80
N LEU A 160 3.82 -8.75 -7.97
CA LEU A 160 5.11 -9.44 -8.06
C LEU A 160 6.08 -8.88 -7.01
N PHE A 161 6.55 -9.74 -6.11
CA PHE A 161 7.54 -9.44 -5.08
C PHE A 161 8.92 -10.00 -5.46
N GLU A 162 9.48 -9.51 -6.57
CA GLU A 162 10.74 -10.01 -7.11
C GLU A 162 11.87 -9.97 -6.04
N PRO A 163 12.67 -11.05 -5.87
CA PRO A 163 13.74 -11.11 -4.86
C PRO A 163 14.76 -9.97 -4.94
N GLY A 164 14.90 -9.35 -6.11
CA GLY A 164 15.75 -8.18 -6.35
C GLY A 164 14.95 -6.90 -6.49
N ALA A 165 14.30 -6.45 -5.40
CA ALA A 165 13.53 -5.21 -5.41
C ALA A 165 14.38 -4.01 -5.90
N ALA A 166 13.95 -3.38 -6.98
CA ALA A 166 14.66 -2.25 -7.57
C ALA A 166 14.44 -0.99 -6.70
N PRO A 167 15.50 -0.36 -6.16
CA PRO A 167 15.33 0.87 -5.41
C PRO A 167 14.90 1.99 -6.33
N TRP A 168 13.82 2.69 -5.94
CA TRP A 168 13.32 3.84 -6.68
C TRP A 168 14.02 5.13 -6.23
N LYS A 169 14.69 5.82 -7.18
CA LYS A 169 15.24 7.17 -7.02
C LYS A 169 16.07 7.36 -5.73
N LEU A 170 17.22 6.70 -5.65
CA LEU A 170 18.12 6.71 -4.48
C LEU A 170 18.46 8.12 -3.96
N GLU A 171 18.76 9.04 -4.87
CA GLU A 171 19.12 10.44 -4.57
C GLU A 171 17.97 11.28 -4.00
N GLY A 172 16.73 10.78 -4.07
CA GLY A 172 15.55 11.47 -3.59
C GLY A 172 14.40 11.49 -4.59
N ILE A 173 13.21 11.65 -4.05
CA ILE A 173 11.95 11.65 -4.78
C ILE A 173 11.52 13.11 -4.94
N PHE A 174 11.47 13.58 -6.17
CA PHE A 174 11.13 14.97 -6.50
C PHE A 174 9.82 15.02 -7.28
N GLY A 175 9.02 16.05 -7.03
CA GLY A 175 7.71 16.23 -7.65
C GLY A 175 6.56 15.61 -6.86
N SER A 176 5.36 15.63 -7.45
CA SER A 176 4.13 15.14 -6.84
C SER A 176 3.73 13.77 -7.40
N ALA A 177 2.94 13.01 -6.63
CA ALA A 177 2.39 11.72 -7.04
C ALA A 177 1.69 11.74 -8.41
N LYS A 178 1.10 12.88 -8.81
CA LYS A 178 0.35 13.04 -10.06
C LYS A 178 1.20 12.89 -11.32
N ASN A 179 2.52 13.04 -11.21
CA ASN A 179 3.45 12.99 -12.34
C ASN A 179 4.25 11.67 -12.41
N MET A 180 3.82 10.65 -11.65
CA MET A 180 4.55 9.39 -11.50
C MET A 180 3.84 8.25 -12.23
N THR A 181 3.72 8.37 -13.55
CA THR A 181 3.26 7.28 -14.42
C THR A 181 4.36 6.93 -15.40
N VAL A 182 4.81 5.68 -15.40
CA VAL A 182 5.74 5.13 -16.40
C VAL A 182 4.97 4.10 -17.24
N GLY A 183 4.92 4.28 -18.56
CA GLY A 183 4.44 3.27 -19.51
C GLY A 183 2.91 3.10 -19.65
N ARG A 184 2.44 2.86 -20.88
CA ARG A 184 1.00 2.76 -21.22
C ARG A 184 0.34 1.41 -20.89
N ASN A 185 1.11 0.36 -20.60
CA ASN A 185 0.60 -1.01 -20.44
C ASN A 185 0.98 -1.68 -19.10
N VAL A 186 1.65 -0.95 -18.19
CA VAL A 186 1.90 -1.35 -16.82
C VAL A 186 1.39 -0.20 -15.96
N ARG A 187 0.32 -0.40 -15.20
CA ARG A 187 -0.08 0.60 -14.21
C ARG A 187 0.80 0.38 -12.99
N PHE A 188 1.51 1.41 -12.57
CA PHE A 188 2.21 1.41 -11.29
C PHE A 188 1.23 1.86 -10.21
N SER A 189 1.29 1.23 -9.04
CA SER A 189 0.60 1.66 -7.84
C SER A 189 1.66 1.71 -6.77
N ASN A 190 1.83 2.89 -6.19
CA ASN A 190 2.71 3.08 -5.05
C ASN A 190 2.04 2.46 -3.83
N ILE A 191 2.05 1.13 -3.73
CA ILE A 191 1.66 0.45 -2.51
C ILE A 191 2.88 0.51 -1.59
N LEU A 192 2.84 1.48 -0.68
CA LEU A 192 3.80 1.57 0.41
C LEU A 192 3.31 0.65 1.52
N TRP A 193 3.92 -0.52 1.63
CA TRP A 193 3.89 -1.28 2.86
C TRP A 193 5.01 -0.75 3.76
N THR A 194 4.63 -0.14 4.89
CA THR A 194 5.53 0.19 6.00
C THR A 194 5.58 -0.94 7.01
#